data_AF-A0A0S8F1E4-F1
#
_entry.id   AF-A0A0S8F1E4-F1
#
_cell.length_a   1.000
_cell.length_b   1.000
_cell.length_c   1.000
_cell.angle_alpha   90.00
_cell.angle_beta   90.00
_cell.angle_gamma   90.00
#
_symmetry.space_group_name_H-M   'P 1'
#
loop_
_entity.id
_entity.type
_entity.pdbx_description
1 polymer ?
#
loop_
_entity_poly.entity_id
_entity_poly.type
_entity_poly.pdbx_seq_one_letter_code
_entity_poly.pdbx_strand_id
1 'polypeptide(L)'
;MQDGYRTISVHAEINGMDLTVVTPSNIDTGFSDIRIQVDRKAPITSYTLVGKQSVRFAISPQAIGAMRKGKVLNAYLRFWPTWPVTRAYRVSFSLNGFSSAMKAAKNCS
;
A
#
# COMPACT_ATOMS: atom_id res chain seq x y z
N MET A 1 6.58 15.92 -27.52
CA MET A 1 5.18 16.05 -27.09
C MET A 1 4.96 15.04 -25.98
N GLN A 2 4.67 15.52 -24.78
CA GLN A 2 4.47 14.70 -23.60
C GLN A 2 2.98 14.79 -23.30
N ASP A 3 2.21 13.85 -23.85
CA ASP A 3 0.76 13.81 -23.68
C ASP A 3 0.44 13.64 -22.20
N GLY A 4 -0.20 14.67 -21.63
CA GLY A 4 -0.49 14.88 -20.22
C GLY A 4 -1.45 13.86 -19.60
N TYR A 5 -1.12 12.58 -19.66
CA TYR A 5 -1.65 11.58 -18.75
C TYR A 5 -0.95 11.77 -17.40
N ARG A 6 -1.65 12.39 -16.44
CA ARG A 6 -1.30 12.33 -15.03
C ARG A 6 -1.15 10.86 -14.65
N THR A 7 0.08 10.36 -14.57
CA THR A 7 0.37 9.07 -13.95
C THR A 7 -0.17 9.15 -12.52
N ILE A 8 -1.23 8.38 -12.24
CA ILE A 8 -1.76 8.23 -10.88
C ILE A 8 -0.72 7.40 -10.13
N SER A 9 0.31 8.06 -9.60
CA SER A 9 1.43 7.41 -8.92
C SER A 9 1.03 7.05 -7.49
N VAL A 10 0.32 5.94 -7.33
CA VAL A 10 0.16 5.31 -6.02
C VAL A 10 1.52 4.75 -5.60
N HIS A 11 1.99 5.15 -4.43
CA HIS A 11 3.26 4.69 -3.87
C HIS A 11 3.07 4.16 -2.45
N ALA A 12 4.03 3.35 -2.01
CA ALA A 12 4.05 2.76 -0.68
C ALA A 12 5.34 3.16 0.04
N GLU A 13 5.19 3.62 1.27
CA GLU A 13 6.28 4.08 2.13
C GLU A 13 6.33 3.19 3.36
N ILE A 14 7.53 2.76 3.75
CA ILE A 14 7.74 2.02 5.00
C ILE A 14 8.55 2.87 5.95
N ASN A 15 8.03 3.05 7.16
CA ASN A 15 8.74 3.63 8.27
C ASN A 15 8.61 2.71 9.49
N GLY A 16 9.68 1.97 9.81
CA GLY A 16 9.67 0.98 10.89
C GLY A 16 8.60 -0.12 10.68
N MET A 17 7.56 -0.10 11.51
CA MET A 17 6.42 -1.04 11.47
C MET A 17 5.15 -0.40 10.88
N ASP A 18 5.28 0.75 10.23
CA ASP A 18 4.20 1.41 9.51
C ASP A 18 4.42 1.27 8.00
N LEU A 19 3.40 0.80 7.29
CA LEU A 19 3.31 0.87 5.84
C LEU A 19 2.24 1.90 5.47
N THR A 20 2.63 3.00 4.84
CA THR A 20 1.69 4.00 4.33
C THR A 20 1.53 3.83 2.83
N VAL A 21 0.29 3.70 2.36
CA VAL A 21 -0.03 3.74 0.93
C VAL A 21 -0.61 5.11 0.62
N VAL A 22 0.06 5.85 -0.26
CA VAL A 22 -0.26 7.23 -0.62
C VAL A 22 -0.83 7.25 -2.03
N THR A 23 -1.95 7.96 -2.20
CA THR A 23 -2.65 8.04 -3.48
C THR A 23 -3.01 9.49 -3.80
N PRO A 24 -3.14 9.87 -5.08
CA PRO A 24 -3.60 11.22 -5.42
C PRO A 24 -5.12 11.41 -5.22
N SER A 25 -5.88 10.34 -5.01
CA SER A 25 -7.33 10.36 -4.87
C SER A 25 -7.77 10.25 -3.40
N ASN A 26 -8.93 10.80 -3.07
CA ASN A 26 -9.47 10.65 -1.74
C ASN A 26 -9.86 9.19 -1.49
N ILE A 27 -9.48 8.66 -0.34
CA ILE A 27 -9.79 7.29 0.08
C ILE A 27 -11.16 7.30 0.76
N ASP A 28 -12.02 6.36 0.34
CA ASP A 28 -13.32 6.15 0.94
C ASP A 28 -13.25 5.03 1.99
N THR A 29 -13.36 5.41 3.26
CA THR A 29 -13.32 4.48 4.40
C THR A 29 -14.70 3.95 4.80
N GLY A 30 -15.74 4.24 4.02
CA GLY A 30 -17.10 3.72 4.25
C GLY A 30 -17.25 2.22 4.03
N PHE A 31 -16.20 1.55 3.53
CA PHE A 31 -16.19 0.11 3.24
C PHE A 31 -15.10 -0.60 4.03
N SER A 32 -15.37 -1.85 4.43
CA SER A 32 -14.45 -2.68 5.22
C SER A 32 -13.50 -3.54 4.39
N ASP A 33 -13.34 -3.27 3.09
CA ASP A 33 -12.52 -4.07 2.17
C ASP A 33 -11.16 -3.45 1.83
N ILE A 34 -10.80 -2.33 2.48
CA ILE A 34 -9.45 -1.79 2.47
C ILE A 34 -8.50 -2.76 3.18
N ARG A 35 -7.44 -3.18 2.49
CA ARG A 35 -6.47 -4.15 3.02
C ARG A 35 -5.16 -4.13 2.24
N ILE A 36 -4.12 -4.69 2.83
CA ILE A 36 -2.91 -5.11 2.13
C ILE A 36 -2.71 -6.61 2.23
N GLN A 37 -2.02 -7.19 1.25
CA GLN A 37 -1.74 -8.62 1.20
C GLN A 37 -0.43 -8.89 0.49
N VAL A 38 0.47 -9.65 1.12
CA VAL A 38 1.70 -10.14 0.48
C VAL A 38 1.37 -11.45 -0.23
N ASP A 39 1.57 -11.47 -1.55
CA ASP A 39 1.21 -12.58 -2.44
C ASP A 39 -0.23 -13.08 -2.19
N ARG A 40 -0.38 -14.25 -1.55
CA ARG A 40 -1.66 -14.88 -1.15
C ARG A 40 -1.72 -15.17 0.36
N LYS A 41 -0.90 -14.52 1.18
CA LYS A 41 -0.89 -14.68 2.65
C LYS A 41 -2.12 -14.02 3.28
N ALA A 42 -2.26 -14.15 4.60
CA ALA A 42 -3.32 -13.49 5.35
C ALA A 42 -3.34 -11.97 5.10
N PRO A 43 -4.51 -11.36 4.83
CA PRO A 43 -4.62 -9.93 4.62
C PRO A 43 -4.43 -9.17 5.93
N ILE A 44 -3.90 -7.96 5.83
CA ILE A 44 -3.80 -7.00 6.93
C ILE A 44 -4.85 -5.92 6.65
N THR A 45 -5.83 -5.81 7.55
CA THR A 45 -6.99 -4.92 7.43
C THR A 45 -6.99 -3.81 8.48
N SER A 46 -6.07 -3.85 9.45
CA SER A 46 -5.94 -2.79 10.45
C SER A 46 -5.22 -1.60 9.84
N TYR A 47 -5.95 -0.50 9.61
CA TYR A 47 -5.41 0.74 9.08
C TYR A 47 -5.99 1.97 9.78
N THR A 48 -5.26 3.07 9.66
CA THR A 48 -5.73 4.41 10.00
C THR A 48 -5.68 5.28 8.75
N LEU A 49 -6.71 6.09 8.53
CA LEU A 49 -6.69 7.10 7.48
C LEU A 49 -5.78 8.26 7.91
N VAL A 50 -4.82 8.62 7.06
CA VAL A 50 -3.92 9.77 7.27
C VAL A 50 -4.29 10.84 6.26
N GLY A 51 -4.90 11.93 6.74
CA GLY A 51 -5.49 12.94 5.87
C GLY A 51 -6.70 12.39 5.10
N LYS A 52 -6.73 12.60 3.78
CA LYS A 52 -7.78 12.04 2.89
C LYS A 52 -7.23 11.07 1.84
N GLN A 53 -5.90 11.00 1.70
CA GLN A 53 -5.25 10.45 0.51
C GLN A 53 -4.33 9.26 0.81
N SER A 54 -4.17 8.95 2.11
CA SER A 54 -3.22 7.93 2.57
C SER A 54 -3.86 7.02 3.60
N VAL A 55 -3.55 5.73 3.52
CA VAL A 55 -3.86 4.76 4.59
C VAL A 55 -2.57 4.23 5.16
N ARG A 56 -2.48 4.23 6.49
CA ARG A 56 -1.35 3.65 7.23
C ARG A 56 -1.78 2.33 7.83
N PHE A 57 -1.09 1.27 7.46
CA PHE A 57 -1.24 -0.06 8.02
C PHE A 57 -0.16 -0.31 9.06
N ALA A 58 -0.59 -0.75 10.25
CA ALA A 58 0.33 -1.30 11.24
C ALA A 58 0.74 -2.71 10.80
N ILE A 59 2.01 -2.88 10.43
CA ILE A 59 2.54 -4.14 9.93
C ILE A 59 3.38 -4.85 10.99
N SER A 60 3.14 -6.16 11.17
CA SER A 60 3.88 -6.95 12.15
C SER A 60 5.29 -7.33 11.64
N PRO A 61 6.21 -7.73 12.53
CA PRO A 61 7.49 -8.33 12.12
C PRO A 61 7.32 -9.54 11.19
N GLN A 62 6.23 -10.29 11.35
CA GLN A 62 5.87 -11.40 10.46
C GLN A 62 5.51 -10.89 9.06
N ALA A 63 4.80 -9.77 8.95
CA ALA A 63 4.48 -9.14 7.66
C ALA A 63 5.74 -8.62 6.95
N ILE A 64 6.68 -8.01 7.68
CA ILE A 64 8.00 -7.63 7.15
C ILE A 64 8.75 -8.88 6.65
N GLY A 65 8.76 -9.96 7.44
CA GLY A 65 9.36 -11.24 7.03
C GLY A 65 8.70 -11.83 5.79
N ALA A 66 7.39 -11.69 5.64
CA ALA A 66 6.65 -12.07 4.44
C ALA A 66 7.06 -11.21 3.24
N MET A 67 7.16 -9.88 3.39
CA MET A 67 7.57 -8.98 2.31
C MET A 67 9.00 -9.26 1.82
N ARG A 68 9.92 -9.62 2.73
CA ARG A 68 11.29 -10.01 2.37
C ARG A 68 11.40 -11.27 1.51
N LYS A 69 10.44 -12.20 1.65
CA LYS A 69 10.40 -13.48 0.95
C LYS A 69 9.42 -13.51 -0.22
N GLY A 70 8.46 -12.58 -0.22
CA GLY A 70 7.37 -12.49 -1.19
C GLY A 70 7.79 -11.80 -2.48
N LYS A 71 6.88 -11.81 -3.45
CA LYS A 71 7.13 -11.22 -4.78
C LYS A 71 6.32 -9.95 -5.00
N VAL A 72 5.09 -9.91 -4.48
CA VAL A 72 4.20 -8.78 -4.67
C VAL A 72 3.48 -8.40 -3.39
N LEU A 73 3.34 -7.10 -3.16
CA LEU A 73 2.45 -6.53 -2.15
C LEU A 73 1.24 -5.94 -2.87
N ASN A 74 0.06 -6.46 -2.58
CA ASN A 74 -1.20 -5.96 -3.12
C ASN A 74 -1.87 -5.06 -2.08
N ALA A 75 -2.12 -3.80 -2.43
CA ALA A 75 -3.01 -2.92 -1.70
C ALA A 75 -4.38 -2.89 -2.39
N TYR A 76 -5.44 -3.01 -1.61
CA TYR A 76 -6.83 -2.93 -2.06
C TYR A 76 -7.41 -1.67 -1.44
N LEU A 77 -7.76 -0.70 -2.28
CA LEU A 77 -8.17 0.65 -1.85
C LEU A 77 -9.54 1.01 -2.43
N ARG A 78 -10.24 1.92 -1.76
CA ARG A 78 -11.50 2.50 -2.21
C ARG A 78 -11.29 3.99 -2.45
N PHE A 79 -11.80 4.51 -3.56
CA PHE A 79 -11.62 5.91 -3.93
C PHE A 79 -12.97 6.64 -3.99
N TRP A 80 -12.98 7.89 -3.55
CA TRP A 80 -14.11 8.81 -3.70
C TRP A 80 -13.94 9.62 -5.01
N PRO A 81 -15.01 9.79 -5.83
CA PRO A 81 -16.35 9.25 -5.66
C PRO A 81 -16.39 7.77 -6.07
N THR A 82 -17.24 6.99 -5.39
CA THR A 82 -17.31 5.52 -5.54
C THR A 82 -18.09 5.04 -6.76
N TRP A 83 -18.54 5.94 -7.64
CA TRP A 83 -19.27 5.59 -8.87
C TRP A 83 -18.32 5.33 -10.05
N PRO A 84 -18.42 4.22 -10.80
CA PRO A 84 -19.29 3.03 -10.65
C PRO A 84 -18.60 1.82 -10.00
N VAL A 85 -17.48 2.01 -9.28
CA VAL A 85 -16.60 0.90 -8.88
C VAL A 85 -17.08 0.24 -7.57
N THR A 86 -17.73 -0.92 -7.71
CA THR A 86 -18.29 -1.70 -6.58
C THR A 86 -17.25 -2.52 -5.81
N ARG A 87 -16.00 -2.63 -6.28
CA ARG A 87 -14.92 -3.42 -5.64
C ARG A 87 -13.71 -2.55 -5.30
N ALA A 88 -12.95 -2.93 -4.27
CA ALA A 88 -11.66 -2.29 -4.00
C ALA A 88 -10.71 -2.40 -5.21
N TYR A 89 -10.09 -1.27 -5.56
CA TYR A 89 -9.08 -1.17 -6.59
C TYR A 89 -7.77 -1.79 -6.11
N ARG A 90 -7.24 -2.74 -6.88
CA ARG A 90 -5.98 -3.43 -6.54
C ARG A 90 -4.79 -2.70 -7.15
N VAL A 91 -3.89 -2.24 -6.29
CA VAL A 91 -2.56 -1.73 -6.63
C VAL A 91 -1.52 -2.78 -6.23
N SER A 92 -0.60 -3.09 -7.13
CA SER A 92 0.44 -4.11 -6.90
C SER A 92 1.81 -3.46 -6.90
N PHE A 93 2.58 -3.69 -5.84
CA PHE A 93 3.97 -3.26 -5.71
C PHE A 93 4.89 -4.47 -5.80
N SER A 94 5.91 -4.39 -6.66
CA SER A 94 6.96 -5.40 -6.71
C SER A 94 7.78 -5.37 -5.43
N LEU A 95 8.01 -6.53 -4.83
CA LEU A 95 8.90 -6.70 -3.67
C LEU A 95 10.32 -7.06 -4.09
N ASN A 96 10.63 -7.06 -5.38
CA ASN A 96 12.00 -7.22 -5.87
C ASN A 96 12.87 -6.09 -5.31
N GLY A 97 13.99 -6.46 -4.67
CA GLY A 97 14.89 -5.50 -4.03
C GLY A 97 14.44 -5.02 -2.64
N PHE A 98 13.27 -5.44 -2.14
CA PHE A 98 12.77 -5.04 -0.83
C PHE A 98 13.74 -5.32 0.32
N SER A 99 14.33 -6.52 0.34
CA SER A 99 15.31 -6.91 1.36
C SER A 99 16.55 -6.00 1.36
N SER A 100 17.01 -5.57 0.18
CA SER A 100 18.14 -4.66 0.04
C SER A 100 17.78 -3.24 0.48
N ALA A 101 16.62 -2.74 0.07
CA ALA A 101 16.11 -1.42 0.47
C ALA A 101 15.93 -1.33 2.00
N MET A 102 15.37 -2.36 2.64
CA MET A 102 15.20 -2.38 4.09
C MET A 102 16.53 -2.42 4.85
N LYS A 103 17.55 -3.12 4.30
CA LYS A 103 18.91 -3.10 4.87
C LYS A 103 19.54 -1.72 4.75
N ALA A 104 19.39 -1.06 3.60
CA ALA A 104 19.89 0.31 3.40
C ALA A 104 19.19 1.30 4.34
N ALA A 105 17.86 1.21 4.50
CA ALA A 105 17.11 2.07 5.41
C ALA A 105 17.57 1.96 6.87
N LYS A 106 17.92 0.75 7.33
CA LYS A 106 18.52 0.54 8.67
C LYS A 106 19.91 1.15 8.82
N ASN A 107 20.64 1.37 7.73
CA ASN A 107 21.97 1.96 7.76
C ASN A 107 21.94 3.49 7.63
N CYS A 108 20.76 4.07 7.34
CA CYS A 108 20.54 5.51 7.26
C CYS A 108 19.95 6.10 8.56
N SER A 109 19.90 5.32 9.64
CA SER A 109 19.42 5.72 10.97
C SER A 109 20.55 6.19 11.87
#